data_AF-A0A0H5RUB1-F1
#
_entry.id   AF-A0A0H5RUB1-F1
#
_cell.length_a   1.000
_cell.length_b   1.000
_cell.length_c   1.000
_cell.angle_alpha   90.00
_cell.angle_beta   90.00
_cell.angle_gamma   90.00
#
_symmetry.space_group_name_H-M   'P 1'
#
loop_
_entity.id
_entity.type
_entity.pdbx_description
1 polymer ?
#
loop_
_entity_poly.entity_id
_entity_poly.type
_entity_poly.pdbx_seq_one_letter_code
_entity_poly.pdbx_strand_id
1 'polypeptide(L)'
;QFIQAKDGDKLLNCELLVVDEAAAIPLVMVKELMGSYLTIISSTINGYEGTGRSLSLKLFAGLRKSKQGSPFLELSLNQPIRYGDGDHVEQWLNRLLCLDCPVIPISSGAPHPSNCHLYYVNRDTLFSHHTQSEAFLHRLMSLFVSSHYKNSPNDLQMMSDAPAHHLYVLLGPS
;
A
#
# COMPACT_ATOMS: atom_id res chain seq x y z
N GLN A 1 21.08 -8.62 -18.81
CA GLN A 1 22.05 -8.70 -17.69
C GLN A 1 21.30 -8.38 -16.40
N PHE A 2 21.51 -9.12 -15.32
CA PHE A 2 20.97 -8.74 -14.02
C PHE A 2 21.93 -7.78 -13.34
N ILE A 3 21.40 -6.68 -12.82
CA ILE A 3 22.15 -5.69 -12.04
C ILE A 3 21.42 -5.46 -10.73
N GLN A 4 22.15 -5.10 -9.68
CA GLN A 4 21.53 -4.63 -8.46
C GLN A 4 21.02 -3.20 -8.67
N ALA A 5 19.94 -2.81 -7.99
CA ALA A 5 19.38 -1.47 -8.12
C ALA A 5 20.41 -0.36 -7.86
N LYS A 6 21.42 -0.62 -7.03
CA LYS A 6 22.50 0.31 -6.68
C LYS A 6 23.54 0.52 -7.78
N ASP A 7 23.55 -0.32 -8.81
CA ASP A 7 24.51 -0.28 -9.90
C ASP A 7 23.98 0.57 -11.09
N GLY A 8 23.33 1.69 -10.81
CA GLY A 8 22.69 2.55 -11.83
C GLY A 8 23.64 3.05 -12.91
N ASP A 9 24.93 3.22 -12.59
CA ASP A 9 25.97 3.66 -13.53
C ASP A 9 26.17 2.69 -14.70
N LYS A 10 25.78 1.41 -14.55
CA LYS A 10 25.86 0.41 -15.63
C LYS A 10 24.77 0.58 -16.69
N LEU A 11 23.84 1.52 -16.51
CA LEU A 11 22.70 1.77 -17.40
C LEU A 11 22.97 2.81 -18.50
N LEU A 12 24.18 3.37 -18.59
CA LEU A 12 24.55 4.40 -19.58
C LEU A 12 24.19 4.05 -21.04
N ASN A 13 24.28 2.77 -21.43
CA ASN A 13 23.96 2.28 -22.77
C ASN A 13 22.68 1.43 -22.80
N CYS A 14 21.81 1.60 -21.81
CA CYS A 14 20.57 0.83 -21.71
C CYS A 14 19.51 1.40 -22.65
N GLU A 15 18.89 0.56 -23.48
CA GLU A 15 17.73 0.92 -24.31
C GLU A 15 16.40 0.49 -23.69
N LEU A 16 16.43 -0.57 -22.86
CA LEU A 16 15.27 -1.13 -22.16
C LEU A 16 15.65 -1.56 -20.74
N LEU A 17 15.02 -0.96 -19.75
CA LEU A 17 15.10 -1.36 -18.35
C LEU A 17 13.81 -2.07 -17.93
N VAL A 18 13.94 -3.23 -17.28
CA VAL A 18 12.82 -3.93 -16.63
C VAL A 18 13.13 -4.01 -15.14
N VAL A 19 12.23 -3.46 -14.31
CA VAL A 19 12.34 -3.49 -12.85
C VAL A 19 11.22 -4.35 -12.31
N ASP A 20 11.58 -5.48 -11.71
CA ASP A 20 10.64 -6.35 -11.03
C ASP A 20 10.53 -6.00 -9.54
N GLU A 21 9.31 -6.15 -9.00
CA GLU A 21 8.91 -5.75 -7.65
C GLU A 21 9.47 -4.38 -7.20
N ALA A 22 9.22 -3.35 -8.01
CA ALA A 22 9.77 -2.02 -7.75
C ALA A 22 9.29 -1.39 -6.43
N ALA A 23 8.22 -1.90 -5.81
CA ALA A 23 7.78 -1.38 -4.52
C ALA A 23 8.62 -1.86 -3.35
N ALA A 24 9.50 -2.86 -3.55
CA ALA A 24 10.54 -3.18 -2.60
C ALA A 24 11.74 -2.21 -2.67
N ILE A 25 11.82 -1.35 -3.70
CA ILE A 25 12.93 -0.43 -3.95
C ILE A 25 12.55 0.99 -3.51
N PRO A 26 13.39 1.69 -2.71
CA PRO A 26 13.11 3.05 -2.29
C PRO A 26 12.74 3.97 -3.46
N LEU A 27 11.67 4.76 -3.29
CA LEU A 27 11.10 5.56 -4.37
C LEU A 27 12.11 6.52 -5.04
N VAL A 28 13.07 7.06 -4.28
CA VAL A 28 14.12 7.93 -4.80
C VAL A 28 14.99 7.18 -5.81
N MET A 29 15.39 5.96 -5.45
CA MET A 29 16.21 5.10 -6.29
C MET A 29 15.45 4.64 -7.55
N VAL A 30 14.17 4.29 -7.43
CA VAL A 30 13.34 3.96 -8.61
C VAL A 30 13.31 5.13 -9.60
N LYS A 31 13.19 6.36 -9.11
CA LYS A 31 13.22 7.56 -9.96
C LYS A 31 14.57 7.79 -10.63
N GLU A 32 15.67 7.53 -9.92
CA GLU A 32 17.02 7.64 -10.50
C GLU A 32 17.27 6.58 -11.58
N LEU A 33 16.68 5.38 -11.43
CA LEU A 33 16.73 4.32 -12.42
C LEU A 33 15.86 4.60 -13.65
N MET A 34 14.90 5.54 -13.57
CA MET A 34 14.07 5.95 -14.71
C MET A 34 14.82 6.98 -15.56
N GLY A 35 15.53 6.52 -16.58
CA GLY A 35 16.29 7.34 -17.53
C GLY A 35 15.53 7.69 -18.81
N SER A 36 16.27 8.04 -19.87
CA SER A 36 15.74 8.38 -21.20
C SER A 36 15.36 7.16 -22.06
N TYR A 37 15.49 5.95 -21.53
CA TYR A 37 15.19 4.68 -22.18
C TYR A 37 13.79 4.17 -21.84
N LEU A 38 13.33 3.15 -22.57
CA LEU A 38 12.07 2.48 -22.26
C LEU A 38 12.22 1.77 -20.90
N THR A 39 11.32 2.06 -19.96
CA THR A 39 11.33 1.45 -18.63
C THR A 39 10.01 0.74 -18.39
N ILE A 40 10.07 -0.55 -18.08
CA ILE A 40 8.94 -1.37 -17.65
C ILE A 40 9.11 -1.64 -16.16
N ILE A 41 8.04 -1.40 -15.40
CA ILE A 41 8.02 -1.58 -13.95
C ILE A 41 6.87 -2.52 -13.58
N SER A 42 7.16 -3.59 -12.85
CA SER A 42 6.17 -4.43 -12.19
C SER A 42 6.22 -4.25 -10.67
N SER A 43 5.05 -4.39 -10.03
CA SER A 43 4.91 -4.41 -8.58
C SER A 43 3.58 -5.03 -8.18
N THR A 44 3.51 -5.53 -6.95
CA THR A 44 2.30 -6.10 -6.35
C THR A 44 1.59 -5.10 -5.43
N ILE A 45 0.32 -4.78 -5.70
CA ILE A 45 -0.47 -3.82 -4.92
C ILE A 45 -1.24 -4.45 -3.76
N ASN A 46 -1.75 -5.67 -3.95
CA ASN A 46 -2.58 -6.40 -3.00
C ASN A 46 -1.86 -7.73 -2.72
N GLY A 47 -1.47 -7.96 -1.46
CA GLY A 47 -0.74 -9.15 -1.08
C GLY A 47 0.01 -8.99 0.24
N TYR A 48 0.63 -10.08 0.68
CA TYR A 48 1.32 -10.20 1.97
C TYR A 48 2.54 -9.27 2.14
N GLU A 49 3.09 -8.69 1.07
CA GLU A 49 4.21 -7.74 1.17
C GLU A 49 3.78 -6.28 1.09
N GLY A 50 2.51 -6.00 0.74
CA GLY A 50 1.80 -4.73 0.98
C GLY A 50 2.45 -3.41 0.49
N THR A 51 3.54 -3.43 -0.26
CA THR A 51 4.37 -2.26 -0.58
C THR A 51 3.90 -1.49 -1.81
N GLY A 52 3.25 -2.16 -2.78
CA GLY A 52 2.95 -1.57 -4.08
C GLY A 52 1.90 -0.46 -4.09
N ARG A 53 1.03 -0.39 -3.08
CA ARG A 53 -0.03 0.62 -3.02
C ARG A 53 0.51 2.02 -2.73
N SER A 54 1.50 2.13 -1.85
CA SER A 54 2.17 3.40 -1.55
C SER A 54 3.06 3.85 -2.71
N LEU A 55 3.71 2.91 -3.40
CA LEU A 55 4.46 3.18 -4.63
C LEU A 55 3.53 3.71 -5.73
N SER A 56 2.45 2.99 -6.06
CA SER A 56 1.52 3.37 -7.13
C SER A 56 0.90 4.74 -6.86
N LEU A 57 0.46 5.01 -5.62
CA LEU A 57 -0.14 6.30 -5.26
C LEU A 57 0.84 7.48 -5.38
N LYS A 58 2.12 7.32 -5.01
CA LYS A 58 3.09 8.43 -5.01
C LYS A 58 3.86 8.56 -6.33
N LEU A 59 4.30 7.44 -6.90
CA LEU A 59 5.05 7.41 -8.16
C LEU A 59 4.13 7.70 -9.34
N PHE A 60 3.02 6.97 -9.49
CA PHE A 60 2.15 7.14 -10.66
C PHE A 60 1.41 8.47 -10.62
N ALA A 61 1.03 8.99 -9.44
CA ALA A 61 0.50 10.35 -9.36
C ALA A 61 1.50 11.41 -9.81
N GLY A 62 2.80 11.21 -9.53
CA GLY A 62 3.88 12.06 -10.04
C GLY A 62 4.04 11.96 -11.55
N LEU A 63 4.09 10.73 -12.08
CA LEU A 63 4.23 10.47 -13.52
C LEU A 63 3.02 10.98 -14.32
N ARG A 64 1.79 10.77 -13.83
CA ARG A 64 0.55 11.30 -14.44
C ARG A 64 0.50 12.83 -14.48
N LYS A 65 1.13 13.51 -13.51
CA LYS A 65 1.21 14.99 -13.45
C LYS A 65 2.33 15.56 -14.33
N SER A 66 3.36 14.77 -14.61
CA SER A 66 4.47 15.17 -15.46
C SER A 66 4.01 15.25 -16.91
N LYS A 67 3.68 16.47 -17.38
CA LYS A 67 3.30 16.73 -18.79
C LYS A 67 4.49 16.79 -19.75
N GLN A 68 5.73 16.61 -19.26
CA GLN A 68 6.96 16.94 -19.99
C GLN A 68 7.87 15.77 -20.36
N GLY A 69 7.46 14.52 -20.22
CA GLY A 69 8.31 13.40 -20.65
C GLY A 69 7.55 12.10 -20.78
N SER A 70 7.85 11.38 -21.86
CA SER A 70 7.50 10.00 -22.25
C SER A 70 6.07 9.49 -21.95
N PRO A 71 5.40 8.84 -22.91
CA PRO A 71 4.08 8.26 -22.68
C PRO A 71 4.12 7.25 -21.52
N PHE A 72 3.36 7.51 -20.47
CA PHE A 72 3.18 6.60 -19.34
C PHE A 72 1.92 5.76 -19.56
N LEU A 73 2.07 4.44 -19.53
CA LEU A 73 0.97 3.47 -19.63
C LEU A 73 0.94 2.64 -18.35
N GLU A 74 -0.22 2.64 -17.69
CA GLU A 74 -0.48 1.84 -16.51
C GLU A 74 -1.39 0.67 -16.87
N LEU A 75 -0.96 -0.54 -16.53
CA LEU A 75 -1.69 -1.78 -16.76
C LEU A 75 -1.85 -2.51 -15.42
N SER A 76 -3.04 -3.07 -15.19
CA SER A 76 -3.34 -3.87 -13.99
C SER A 76 -3.68 -5.29 -14.39
N LEU A 77 -3.04 -6.26 -13.73
CA LEU A 77 -3.33 -7.67 -13.87
C LEU A 77 -4.14 -8.14 -12.66
N ASN A 78 -5.43 -8.43 -12.88
CA ASN A 78 -6.34 -8.83 -11.80
C ASN A 78 -6.79 -10.30 -11.90
N GLN A 79 -6.68 -10.91 -13.08
CA GLN A 79 -7.14 -12.29 -13.30
C GLN A 79 -6.12 -13.29 -12.70
N PRO A 80 -6.53 -14.11 -11.72
CA PRO A 80 -5.64 -15.12 -11.15
C PRO A 80 -5.39 -16.25 -12.15
N ILE A 81 -4.19 -16.85 -12.07
CA ILE A 81 -3.80 -18.00 -12.90
C ILE A 81 -3.75 -19.32 -12.12
N ARG A 82 -3.73 -19.25 -10.78
CA ARG A 82 -3.59 -20.42 -9.89
C ARG A 82 -4.94 -20.96 -9.39
N TYR A 83 -5.95 -20.11 -9.33
CA TYR A 83 -7.29 -20.40 -8.83
C TYR A 83 -8.33 -19.70 -9.73
N GLY A 84 -9.60 -20.08 -9.55
CA GLY A 84 -10.70 -19.51 -10.30
C GLY A 84 -10.92 -18.04 -9.93
N ASP A 85 -11.48 -17.27 -10.87
CA ASP A 85 -11.94 -15.93 -10.56
C ASP A 85 -13.02 -15.98 -9.47
N GLY A 86 -12.95 -15.06 -8.51
CA GLY A 86 -13.89 -15.02 -7.38
C GLY A 86 -13.73 -16.14 -6.34
N ASP A 87 -12.55 -16.76 -6.20
CA ASP A 87 -12.29 -17.79 -5.19
C ASP A 87 -12.70 -17.35 -3.77
N HIS A 88 -13.57 -18.12 -3.12
CA HIS A 88 -14.13 -17.79 -1.82
C HIS A 88 -13.11 -17.84 -0.68
N VAL A 89 -12.11 -18.72 -0.77
CA VAL A 89 -11.03 -18.82 0.23
C VAL A 89 -10.12 -17.61 0.11
N GLU A 90 -9.77 -17.21 -1.11
CA GLU A 90 -8.99 -16.00 -1.37
C GLU A 90 -9.71 -14.75 -0.83
N GLN A 91 -11.00 -14.60 -1.14
CA GLN A 91 -11.80 -13.49 -0.63
C GLN A 91 -11.91 -13.49 0.89
N TRP A 92 -12.07 -14.65 1.51
CA TRP A 92 -12.08 -14.76 2.97
C TRP A 92 -10.73 -14.35 3.57
N LEU A 93 -9.62 -14.83 2.99
CA LEU A 93 -8.27 -14.52 3.46
C LEU A 93 -7.96 -13.02 3.33
N ASN A 94 -8.31 -12.41 2.19
CA ASN A 94 -8.11 -10.98 1.97
C ASN A 94 -8.93 -10.11 2.92
N ARG A 95 -10.14 -10.55 3.31
CA ARG A 95 -10.93 -9.89 4.36
C ARG A 95 -10.29 -10.05 5.73
N LEU A 96 -9.97 -11.29 6.12
CA LEU A 96 -9.40 -11.61 7.43
C LEU A 96 -8.09 -10.86 7.70
N LEU A 97 -7.20 -10.81 6.70
CA LEU A 97 -5.90 -10.16 6.80
C LEU A 97 -5.95 -8.67 6.41
N CYS A 98 -7.15 -8.12 6.17
CA CYS A 98 -7.36 -6.74 5.77
C CYS A 98 -6.46 -6.31 4.58
N LEU A 99 -6.24 -7.18 3.59
CA LEU A 99 -5.36 -6.90 2.45
C LEU A 99 -6.02 -5.95 1.44
N ASP A 100 -7.33 -6.07 1.29
CA ASP A 100 -8.15 -5.19 0.45
C ASP A 100 -8.72 -4.02 1.28
N CYS A 101 -7.85 -3.11 1.70
CA CYS A 101 -8.25 -1.92 2.46
C CYS A 101 -8.36 -0.67 1.56
N PRO A 102 -9.55 -0.32 1.05
CA PRO A 102 -9.71 0.88 0.23
C PRO A 102 -9.41 2.14 1.05
N VAL A 103 -8.47 2.96 0.58
CA VAL A 103 -8.23 4.30 1.13
C VAL A 103 -9.46 5.15 0.84
N ILE A 104 -10.18 5.52 1.89
CA ILE A 104 -11.37 6.37 1.77
C ILE A 104 -10.88 7.81 1.58
N PRO A 105 -11.19 8.45 0.43
CA PRO A 105 -10.83 9.86 0.23
C PRO A 105 -11.60 10.72 1.24
N ILE A 106 -10.90 11.65 1.88
CA ILE A 106 -11.51 12.65 2.75
C ILE A 106 -12.31 13.61 1.86
N SER A 107 -13.64 13.46 1.85
CA SER A 107 -14.57 14.20 0.98
C SER A 107 -14.88 15.62 1.47
N SER A 108 -14.66 15.88 2.75
CA SER A 108 -14.82 17.17 3.42
C SER A 108 -13.60 17.38 4.31
N GLY A 109 -12.97 18.55 4.24
CA GLY A 109 -11.70 18.81 4.93
C GLY A 109 -11.72 18.38 6.41
N ALA A 110 -10.54 18.04 6.93
CA ALA A 110 -10.44 17.62 8.33
C ALA A 110 -10.77 18.79 9.29
N PRO A 111 -11.44 18.54 10.42
CA PRO A 111 -11.68 19.56 11.43
C PRO A 111 -10.37 20.09 12.00
N HIS A 112 -10.42 21.28 12.61
CA HIS A 112 -9.25 21.87 13.28
C HIS A 112 -8.72 20.90 14.36
N PRO A 113 -7.40 20.65 14.47
CA PRO A 113 -6.84 19.66 15.39
C PRO A 113 -7.27 19.84 16.86
N SER A 114 -7.53 21.09 17.29
CA SER A 114 -8.02 21.40 18.64
C SER A 114 -9.43 20.88 18.93
N ASN A 115 -10.21 20.54 17.90
CA ASN A 115 -11.55 19.97 18.05
C ASN A 115 -11.53 18.44 18.00
N CYS A 116 -10.37 17.84 17.74
CA CYS A 116 -10.19 16.40 17.67
C CYS A 116 -9.81 15.84 19.04
N HIS A 117 -10.28 14.63 19.32
CA HIS A 117 -9.99 13.95 20.57
C HIS A 117 -9.33 12.61 20.29
N LEU A 118 -8.39 12.24 21.16
CA LEU A 118 -7.69 10.97 21.10
C LEU A 118 -8.46 9.94 21.94
N TYR A 119 -8.83 8.83 21.32
CA TYR A 119 -9.57 7.75 21.96
C TYR A 119 -8.70 6.52 22.09
N TYR A 120 -8.72 5.89 23.27
CA TYR A 120 -8.12 4.58 23.47
C TYR A 120 -9.01 3.49 22.88
N VAL A 121 -8.43 2.60 22.06
CA VAL A 121 -9.17 1.51 21.44
C VAL A 121 -9.04 0.25 22.28
N ASN A 122 -10.18 -0.29 22.71
CA ASN A 122 -10.22 -1.61 23.34
C ASN A 122 -10.00 -2.70 22.28
N ARG A 123 -8.90 -3.45 22.41
CA ARG A 123 -8.50 -4.46 21.43
C ARG A 123 -9.43 -5.67 21.38
N ASP A 124 -9.91 -6.13 22.53
CA ASP A 124 -10.85 -7.26 22.60
C ASP A 124 -12.14 -6.94 21.84
N THR A 125 -12.59 -5.69 21.91
CA THR A 125 -13.75 -5.20 21.14
C THR A 125 -13.42 -5.05 19.66
N LEU A 126 -12.22 -4.56 19.33
CA LEU A 126 -11.74 -4.39 17.96
C LEU A 126 -11.66 -5.72 17.22
N PHE A 127 -11.13 -6.76 17.86
CA PHE A 127 -10.93 -8.10 17.28
C PHE A 127 -12.06 -9.09 17.63
N SER A 128 -13.25 -8.59 17.99
CA SER A 128 -14.42 -9.41 18.33
C SER A 128 -15.14 -10.03 17.13
N HIS A 129 -14.71 -9.73 15.90
CA HIS A 129 -15.36 -10.14 14.65
C HIS A 129 -16.83 -9.67 14.49
N HIS A 130 -17.23 -8.65 15.26
CA HIS A 130 -18.51 -7.98 15.08
C HIS A 130 -18.46 -7.05 13.85
N THR A 131 -19.55 -6.97 13.08
CA THR A 131 -19.61 -6.24 11.80
C THR A 131 -19.09 -4.80 11.87
N GLN A 132 -19.42 -4.08 12.95
CA GLN A 132 -18.95 -2.70 13.13
C GLN A 132 -17.46 -2.62 13.51
N SER A 133 -16.97 -3.57 14.30
CA SER A 133 -15.56 -3.67 14.68
C SER A 133 -14.69 -4.01 13.47
N GLU A 134 -15.15 -4.93 12.62
CA GLU A 134 -14.51 -5.26 11.33
C GLU A 134 -14.41 -4.04 10.42
N ALA A 135 -15.53 -3.32 10.22
CA ALA A 135 -15.52 -2.10 9.42
C ALA A 135 -14.56 -1.04 9.96
N PHE A 136 -14.43 -0.93 11.29
CA PHE A 136 -13.50 -0.02 11.95
C PHE A 136 -12.04 -0.49 11.82
N LEU A 137 -11.76 -1.79 12.00
CA LEU A 137 -10.45 -2.41 11.81
C LEU A 137 -9.94 -2.20 10.37
N HIS A 138 -10.79 -2.43 9.36
CA HIS A 138 -10.45 -2.18 7.96
C HIS A 138 -10.08 -0.72 7.69
N ARG A 139 -10.78 0.25 8.32
CA ARG A 139 -10.43 1.68 8.21
C ARG A 139 -9.09 1.99 8.84
N LEU A 140 -8.84 1.43 10.03
CA LEU A 140 -7.58 1.56 10.73
C LEU A 140 -6.43 0.98 9.89
N MET A 141 -6.58 -0.24 9.37
CA MET A 141 -5.59 -0.88 8.51
C MET A 141 -5.35 -0.12 7.21
N SER A 142 -6.39 0.45 6.60
CA SER A 142 -6.23 1.33 5.44
C SER A 142 -5.34 2.55 5.73
N LEU A 143 -5.51 3.16 6.90
CA LEU A 143 -4.67 4.28 7.35
C LEU A 143 -3.22 3.84 7.63
N PHE A 144 -3.02 2.69 8.29
CA PHE A 144 -1.69 2.11 8.50
C PHE A 144 -0.97 1.84 7.18
N VAL A 145 -1.65 1.17 6.26
CA VAL A 145 -1.11 0.79 4.95
C VAL A 145 -0.75 2.02 4.11
N SER A 146 -1.58 3.06 4.14
CA SER A 146 -1.32 4.30 3.40
C SER A 146 -0.22 5.18 4.00
N SER A 147 0.04 5.04 5.31
CA SER A 147 1.04 5.85 6.01
C SER A 147 2.45 5.25 5.89
N HIS A 148 2.57 3.93 5.96
CA HIS A 148 3.85 3.23 5.95
C HIS A 148 4.21 2.66 4.57
N TYR A 149 5.50 2.72 4.24
CA TYR A 149 6.03 2.24 2.97
C TYR A 149 6.09 0.70 2.89
N LYS A 150 6.09 0.00 4.04
CA LYS A 150 6.09 -1.45 4.12
C LYS A 150 5.22 -1.90 5.29
N ASN A 151 4.26 -2.76 5.02
CA ASN A 151 3.39 -3.38 6.02
C ASN A 151 3.39 -4.88 5.77
N SER A 152 3.25 -5.66 6.84
CA SER A 152 3.13 -7.12 6.77
C SER A 152 1.84 -7.56 7.47
N PRO A 153 1.19 -8.65 7.02
CA PRO A 153 0.09 -9.27 7.77
C PRO A 153 0.44 -9.59 9.23
N ASN A 154 1.73 -9.79 9.55
CA ASN A 154 2.18 -9.99 10.92
C ASN A 154 1.95 -8.77 11.83
N ASP A 155 1.79 -7.58 11.27
CA ASP A 155 1.50 -6.36 12.03
C ASP A 155 0.13 -6.46 12.71
N LEU A 156 -0.87 -7.07 12.03
CA LEU A 156 -2.19 -7.37 12.61
C LEU A 156 -2.07 -8.32 13.80
N GLN A 157 -1.28 -9.38 13.65
CA GLN A 157 -1.05 -10.35 14.72
C GLN A 157 -0.37 -9.69 15.93
N MET A 158 0.63 -8.84 15.68
CA MET A 158 1.30 -8.10 16.75
C MET A 158 0.34 -7.15 17.47
N MET A 159 -0.52 -6.44 16.72
CA MET A 159 -1.56 -5.58 17.29
C MET A 159 -2.56 -6.34 18.15
N SER A 160 -2.94 -7.56 17.76
CA SER A 160 -3.90 -8.38 18.52
C SER A 160 -3.28 -9.02 19.76
N ASP A 161 -2.06 -9.56 19.68
CA ASP A 161 -1.52 -10.48 20.68
C ASP A 161 -0.66 -9.79 21.75
N ALA A 162 0.16 -8.80 21.37
CA ALA A 162 1.18 -8.28 22.27
C ALA A 162 0.56 -7.39 23.37
N PRO A 163 0.63 -7.72 24.68
CA PRO A 163 -0.09 -7.03 25.74
C PRO A 163 0.38 -5.58 25.97
N ALA A 164 1.61 -5.27 25.58
CA ALA A 164 2.18 -3.93 25.66
C ALA A 164 1.79 -3.00 24.50
N HIS A 165 1.02 -3.50 23.50
CA HIS A 165 0.56 -2.68 22.39
C HIS A 165 -0.75 -1.98 22.73
N HIS A 166 -0.73 -0.65 22.64
CA HIS A 166 -1.87 0.22 22.87
C HIS A 166 -2.21 0.98 21.59
N LEU A 167 -3.48 0.98 21.22
CA LEU A 167 -3.98 1.66 20.03
C LEU A 167 -4.75 2.91 20.45
N TYR A 168 -4.42 4.02 19.80
CA TYR A 168 -5.10 5.29 19.96
C TYR A 168 -5.53 5.81 18.59
N VAL A 169 -6.74 6.36 18.50
CA VAL A 169 -7.26 6.96 17.27
C VAL A 169 -7.65 8.40 17.52
N LEU A 170 -7.27 9.29 16.60
CA LEU A 170 -7.66 10.68 16.62
C LEU A 170 -8.93 10.85 15.77
N LEU A 171 -10.03 11.27 16.40
CA LEU A 171 -11.31 11.45 15.73
C LEU A 171 -11.77 12.90 15.85
N GLY A 172 -12.47 13.38 14.82
CA GLY A 172 -13.14 14.68 14.85
C GLY A 172 -14.32 14.70 15.83
N PRO A 173 -14.91 15.88 16.08
CA PRO A 173 -16.09 15.99 16.93
C PRO A 173 -17.25 15.15 16.35
N SER A 174 -18.03 14.55 17.25
CA SER A 174 -19.24 13.78 16.91
C SER A 174 -20.34 14.66 16.34
#